data_AF-A0A3M1HFH3-F1
#
_entry.id   AF-A0A3M1HFH3-F1
#
_cell.length_a   1.000
_cell.length_b   1.000
_cell.length_c   1.000
_cell.angle_alpha   90.00
_cell.angle_beta   90.00
_cell.angle_gamma   90.00
#
_symmetry.space_group_name_H-M   'P 1'
#
loop_
_entity.id
_entity.type
_entity.pdbx_description
1 polymer ?
#
loop_
_entity_poly.entity_id
_entity_poly.type
_entity_poly.pdbx_seq_one_letter_code
_entity_poly.pdbx_strand_id
1 'polypeptide(L)'
;MAVYTELTDDAIRKILQDYPLGALVAAEPIAAGIENTNYFVDTEQGRFVLTIFERVDPQDLPYFLELMRHLARRGIPAPAVVPRTDGALWFTHRGKHGCVITRLPGATQEQLPDALLAQAARLLARMHLAAADFPRHRPSPTGLVWLACTIREIAPAVAARWGEEAARLLEEELAWQSETALERTDLPSGPIHGDLFVDNLLVCEGEISGVIDFYYAHNAAWLLDLAI
;
A
#
# COMPACT_ATOMS: atom_id res chain seq x y z
N MET A 1 -14.52 -12.70 7.66
CA MET A 1 -13.76 -12.54 8.91
C MET A 1 -12.30 -12.78 8.58
N ALA A 2 -11.44 -11.76 8.65
CA ALA A 2 -10.00 -11.95 8.41
C ALA A 2 -9.42 -12.73 9.59
N VAL A 3 -8.71 -13.83 9.33
CA VAL A 3 -8.04 -14.62 10.36
C VAL A 3 -6.64 -14.04 10.51
N TYR A 4 -6.47 -13.11 11.45
CA TYR A 4 -5.17 -12.54 11.77
C TYR A 4 -4.22 -13.62 12.30
N THR A 5 -2.98 -13.57 11.84
CA THR A 5 -1.93 -14.50 12.26
C THR A 5 -1.28 -14.01 13.54
N GLU A 6 -1.73 -14.49 14.69
CA GLU A 6 -1.03 -14.20 15.94
C GLU A 6 0.36 -14.85 15.95
N LEU A 7 1.39 -14.01 16.11
CA LEU A 7 2.76 -14.43 16.33
C LEU A 7 3.08 -14.40 17.82
N THR A 8 3.72 -15.47 18.29
CA THR A 8 4.37 -15.48 19.61
C THR A 8 5.74 -14.83 19.52
N ASP A 9 6.26 -14.33 20.65
CA ASP A 9 7.63 -13.79 20.73
C ASP A 9 8.67 -14.76 20.18
N ASP A 10 8.53 -16.07 20.43
CA ASP A 10 9.44 -17.08 19.90
C ASP A 10 9.37 -17.21 18.38
N ALA A 11 8.18 -17.07 17.79
CA ALA A 11 8.03 -17.03 16.35
C ALA A 11 8.69 -15.78 15.75
N ILE A 12 8.50 -14.61 16.39
CA ILE A 12 9.14 -13.36 15.97
C ILE A 12 10.66 -13.48 16.07
N ARG A 13 11.20 -13.96 17.20
CA ARG A 13 12.64 -14.22 17.38
C ARG A 13 13.19 -15.11 16.27
N LYS A 14 12.49 -16.21 15.95
CA LYS A 14 12.90 -17.13 14.88
C LYS A 14 12.90 -16.45 13.51
N ILE A 15 11.92 -15.61 13.20
CA ILE A 15 11.89 -14.85 11.95
C ILE A 15 13.07 -13.87 11.88
N LEU A 16 13.35 -13.15 12.97
CA LEU A 16 14.38 -12.12 13.02
C LEU A 16 15.82 -12.66 13.00
N GLN A 17 16.04 -13.95 13.30
CA GLN A 17 17.35 -14.60 13.15
C GLN A 17 17.91 -14.52 11.72
N ASP A 18 17.02 -14.44 10.73
CA ASP A 18 17.38 -14.32 9.32
C ASP A 18 17.62 -12.86 8.89
N TYR A 19 17.65 -11.90 9.81
CA TYR A 19 17.84 -10.48 9.52
C TYR A 19 19.05 -9.91 10.27
N PRO A 20 19.76 -8.92 9.69
CA PRO A 20 20.89 -8.25 10.33
C PRO A 20 20.43 -7.20 11.36
N LEU A 21 19.50 -7.57 12.26
CA LEU A 21 18.83 -6.63 13.19
C LEU A 21 19.16 -6.86 14.67
N GLY A 22 20.02 -7.85 14.99
CA GLY A 22 20.32 -8.21 16.38
C GLY A 22 19.16 -8.92 17.08
N ALA A 23 19.23 -9.03 18.41
CA ALA A 23 18.21 -9.73 19.19
C ALA A 23 16.90 -8.92 19.30
N LEU A 24 15.78 -9.63 19.42
CA LEU A 24 14.48 -9.05 19.78
C LEU A 24 14.53 -8.51 21.21
N VAL A 25 14.19 -7.23 21.38
CA VAL A 25 14.02 -6.57 22.68
C VAL A 25 12.56 -6.60 23.12
N ALA A 26 11.66 -6.18 22.24
CA ALA A 26 10.22 -6.16 22.48
C ALA A 26 9.42 -6.31 21.18
N ALA A 27 8.22 -6.87 21.27
CA ALA A 27 7.27 -6.93 20.16
C ALA A 27 5.87 -6.56 20.66
N GLU A 28 5.16 -5.73 19.89
CA GLU A 28 3.80 -5.28 20.22
C GLU A 28 2.91 -5.38 18.98
N PRO A 29 1.74 -6.04 19.05
CA PRO A 29 0.81 -6.08 17.93
C PRO A 29 0.25 -4.69 17.62
N ILE A 30 0.11 -4.38 16.34
CA ILE A 30 -0.51 -3.14 15.86
C ILE A 30 -1.96 -3.47 15.53
N ALA A 31 -2.89 -2.92 16.32
CA ALA A 31 -4.33 -3.14 16.16
C ALA A 31 -4.95 -2.33 15.00
N ALA A 32 -4.19 -1.42 14.39
CA ALA A 32 -4.62 -0.59 13.27
C ALA A 32 -4.29 -1.28 11.93
N GLY A 33 -5.30 -1.48 11.09
CA GLY A 33 -5.19 -2.11 9.78
C GLY A 33 -6.11 -3.33 9.64
N ILE A 34 -6.87 -3.37 8.56
CA ILE A 34 -7.87 -4.44 8.30
C ILE A 34 -7.34 -5.57 7.41
N GLU A 35 -6.18 -5.37 6.77
CA GLU A 35 -5.71 -6.25 5.69
C GLU A 35 -4.52 -7.14 6.06
N ASN A 36 -3.66 -6.70 6.98
CA ASN A 36 -2.40 -7.39 7.30
C ASN A 36 -2.19 -7.48 8.81
N THR A 37 -1.49 -8.52 9.24
CA THR A 37 -1.06 -8.64 10.64
C THR A 37 0.25 -7.87 10.79
N ASN A 38 0.26 -6.81 11.61
CA ASN A 38 1.43 -5.96 11.81
C ASN A 38 1.88 -5.97 13.28
N TYR A 39 3.20 -5.95 13.50
CA TYR A 39 3.82 -5.87 14.81
C TYR A 39 4.89 -4.77 14.83
N PHE A 40 4.90 -3.92 15.85
CA PHE A 40 6.09 -3.16 16.20
C PHE A 40 7.12 -4.11 16.77
N VAL A 41 8.36 -4.00 16.29
CA VAL A 41 9.46 -4.87 16.68
C VAL A 41 10.65 -3.98 17.02
N ASP A 42 11.01 -3.96 18.30
CA ASP A 42 12.19 -3.29 18.80
C ASP A 42 13.33 -4.32 18.91
N THR A 43 14.45 -4.01 18.28
CA THR A 43 15.66 -4.85 18.29
C THR A 43 16.87 -4.06 18.77
N GLU A 44 17.99 -4.73 18.98
CA GLU A 44 19.27 -4.08 19.35
C GLU A 44 19.76 -3.08 18.29
N GLN A 45 19.31 -3.20 17.03
CA GLN A 45 19.72 -2.35 15.92
C GLN A 45 18.70 -1.26 15.56
N GLY A 46 17.55 -1.21 16.24
CA GLY A 46 16.55 -0.17 16.02
C GLY A 46 15.11 -0.65 16.12
N ARG A 47 14.20 0.13 15.52
CA ARG A 47 12.75 -0.12 15.55
C ARG A 47 12.23 -0.41 14.16
N PHE A 48 11.42 -1.45 14.06
CA PHE A 48 10.92 -1.99 12.80
C PHE A 48 9.43 -2.31 12.91
N VAL A 49 8.83 -2.58 11.75
CA VAL A 49 7.50 -3.18 11.65
C VAL A 49 7.66 -4.51 10.95
N LEU A 50 7.11 -5.56 11.55
CA LEU A 50 6.97 -6.87 10.93
C LEU A 50 5.54 -7.00 10.42
N THR A 51 5.40 -7.32 9.14
CA THR A 51 4.11 -7.49 8.47
C THR A 51 3.97 -8.92 7.98
N ILE A 52 2.83 -9.55 8.25
CA ILE A 52 2.37 -10.78 7.58
C ILE A 52 1.22 -10.42 6.65
N PHE A 53 1.36 -10.83 5.39
CA PHE A 53 0.37 -10.64 4.35
C PHE A 53 -0.75 -11.67 4.48
N GLU A 54 -1.97 -11.21 4.79
CA GLU A 54 -3.11 -12.10 4.97
C GLU A 54 -3.84 -12.38 3.65
N ARG A 55 -3.82 -11.41 2.72
CA ARG A 55 -4.62 -11.44 1.49
C ARG A 55 -3.88 -11.05 0.21
N VAL A 56 -2.58 -10.77 0.29
CA VAL A 56 -1.81 -10.33 -0.88
C VAL A 56 -1.56 -11.50 -1.83
N ASP A 57 -1.71 -11.27 -3.14
CA ASP A 57 -1.24 -12.22 -4.15
C ASP A 57 0.29 -12.29 -4.09
N PRO A 58 0.89 -13.49 -3.87
CA PRO A 58 2.34 -13.64 -3.86
C PRO A 58 3.04 -13.12 -5.12
N GLN A 59 2.35 -13.07 -6.27
CA GLN A 59 2.89 -12.56 -7.53
C GLN A 59 3.08 -11.04 -7.52
N ASP A 60 2.28 -10.32 -6.75
CA ASP A 60 2.34 -8.86 -6.62
C ASP A 60 3.38 -8.42 -5.58
N LEU A 61 3.72 -9.29 -4.63
CA LEU A 61 4.61 -8.97 -3.52
C LEU A 61 5.98 -8.37 -3.95
N PRO A 62 6.67 -8.89 -4.99
CA PRO A 62 7.90 -8.28 -5.47
C PRO A 62 7.72 -6.82 -5.94
N TYR A 63 6.57 -6.47 -6.51
CA TYR A 63 6.28 -5.10 -6.93
C TYR A 63 6.27 -4.15 -5.74
N PHE A 64 5.47 -4.44 -4.72
CA PHE A 64 5.31 -3.57 -3.55
C PHE A 64 6.61 -3.40 -2.76
N LEU A 65 7.29 -4.52 -2.47
CA LEU A 65 8.51 -4.50 -1.67
C LEU A 65 9.65 -3.77 -2.38
N GLU A 66 9.79 -3.95 -3.69
CA GLU A 66 10.82 -3.26 -4.46
C GLU A 66 10.48 -1.79 -4.68
N LEU A 67 9.21 -1.43 -4.85
CA LEU A 67 8.77 -0.03 -4.97
C LEU A 67 9.08 0.74 -3.68
N MET A 68 8.69 0.20 -2.53
CA MET A 68 9.02 0.78 -1.22
C MET A 68 10.53 0.99 -1.04
N ARG A 69 11.35 -0.02 -1.40
CA ARG A 69 12.81 0.10 -1.35
C ARG A 69 13.36 1.13 -2.35
N HIS A 70 12.78 1.23 -3.55
CA HIS A 70 13.17 2.17 -4.61
C HIS A 70 12.90 3.62 -4.21
N LEU A 71 11.73 3.88 -3.61
CA LEU A 71 11.31 5.18 -3.09
C LEU A 71 12.18 5.61 -1.90
N ALA A 72 12.37 4.72 -0.91
CA ALA A 72 13.19 5.00 0.27
C ALA A 72 14.64 5.37 -0.11
N ARG A 73 15.24 4.66 -1.07
CA ARG A 73 16.58 4.98 -1.59
C ARG A 73 16.69 6.33 -2.29
N ARG A 74 15.57 6.89 -2.73
CA ARG A 74 15.48 8.22 -3.36
C ARG A 74 15.03 9.32 -2.38
N GLY A 75 15.07 9.04 -1.08
CA GLY A 75 14.77 10.02 -0.04
C GLY A 75 13.28 10.35 0.09
N ILE A 76 12.40 9.48 -0.42
CA ILE A 76 10.99 9.50 -0.06
C ILE A 76 10.86 8.86 1.34
N PRO A 77 10.11 9.48 2.27
CA PRO A 77 9.83 8.90 3.58
C PRO A 77 8.82 7.73 3.47
N ALA A 78 9.18 6.69 2.75
CA ALA A 78 8.45 5.43 2.64
C ALA A 78 9.15 4.35 3.49
N PRO A 79 8.44 3.33 4.01
CA PRO A 79 9.06 2.23 4.72
C PRO A 79 10.10 1.55 3.83
N ALA A 80 11.33 1.40 4.32
CA ALA A 80 12.35 0.65 3.61
C ALA A 80 12.24 -0.82 4.00
N VAL A 81 12.09 -1.70 3.01
CA VAL A 81 12.15 -3.15 3.23
C VAL A 81 13.55 -3.54 3.64
N VAL A 82 13.67 -4.14 4.82
CA VAL A 82 14.92 -4.69 5.34
C VAL A 82 15.13 -6.05 4.66
N PRO A 83 16.21 -6.23 3.88
CA PRO A 83 16.50 -7.53 3.29
C PRO A 83 16.93 -8.52 4.37
N ARG A 84 16.57 -9.78 4.18
CA ARG A 84 17.12 -10.92 4.92
C ARG A 84 18.62 -11.07 4.63
N THR A 85 19.31 -11.84 5.47
CA THR A 85 20.73 -12.19 5.30
C THR A 85 21.00 -12.98 4.02
N ASP A 86 20.01 -13.72 3.51
CA ASP A 86 20.02 -14.41 2.23
C ASP A 86 19.70 -13.50 1.02
N GLY A 87 19.41 -12.22 1.27
CA GLY A 87 19.08 -11.21 0.25
C GLY A 87 17.60 -11.18 -0.16
N ALA A 88 16.76 -12.11 0.32
CA ALA A 88 15.33 -12.09 0.04
C ALA A 88 14.63 -10.91 0.73
N LEU A 89 13.58 -10.39 0.10
CA LEU A 89 12.80 -9.25 0.62
C LEU A 89 11.62 -9.66 1.51
N TRP A 90 11.30 -10.95 1.55
CA TRP A 90 10.22 -11.51 2.36
C TRP A 90 10.63 -12.84 2.97
N PHE A 91 9.92 -13.24 4.01
CA PHE A 91 9.99 -14.55 4.63
C PHE A 91 8.68 -15.31 4.42
N THR A 92 8.67 -16.59 4.79
CA THR A 92 7.45 -17.41 4.80
C THR A 92 7.22 -17.95 6.21
N HIS A 93 6.01 -17.79 6.73
CA HIS A 93 5.57 -18.31 8.01
C HIS A 93 4.19 -18.96 7.88
N ARG A 94 4.09 -20.26 8.21
CA ARG A 94 2.83 -21.04 8.12
C ARG A 94 2.11 -20.91 6.77
N GLY A 95 2.87 -20.87 5.68
CA GLY A 95 2.34 -20.76 4.31
C GLY A 95 1.95 -19.33 3.89
N LYS A 96 2.14 -18.33 4.76
CA LYS A 96 1.94 -16.91 4.43
C LYS A 96 3.29 -16.22 4.25
N HIS A 97 3.31 -15.15 3.45
CA HIS A 97 4.49 -14.31 3.30
C HIS A 97 4.47 -13.15 4.28
N GLY A 98 5.64 -12.64 4.62
CA GLY A 98 5.77 -11.44 5.42
C GLY A 98 7.09 -10.72 5.14
N CYS A 99 7.22 -9.49 5.61
CA CYS A 99 8.45 -8.72 5.49
C CYS A 99 8.74 -7.95 6.77
N VAL A 100 9.98 -7.46 6.90
CA VAL A 100 10.36 -6.50 7.92
C VAL A 100 10.67 -5.18 7.23
N ILE A 101 10.05 -4.11 7.69
CA ILE A 101 10.21 -2.75 7.16
C ILE A 101 10.65 -1.80 8.27
N THR A 102 11.32 -0.71 7.91
CA THR A 102 11.69 0.33 8.88
C THR A 102 10.45 1.00 9.47
N ARG A 103 10.47 1.27 10.78
CA ARG A 103 9.42 2.05 11.43
C ARG A 103 9.64 3.55 11.15
N LEU A 104 8.67 4.18 10.50
CA LEU A 104 8.67 5.63 10.29
C LEU A 104 8.17 6.35 11.55
N PRO A 105 8.67 7.56 11.86
CA PRO A 105 8.18 8.37 12.96
C PRO A 105 6.85 9.02 12.61
N GLY A 106 6.12 9.46 13.63
CA GLY A 106 4.86 10.17 13.50
C GLY A 106 3.63 9.28 13.73
N ALA A 107 2.47 9.91 13.57
CA ALA A 107 1.16 9.28 13.72
C ALA A 107 0.23 9.79 12.62
N THR A 108 -0.78 9.00 12.30
CA THR A 108 -1.85 9.41 11.40
C THR A 108 -2.68 10.52 12.03
N GLN A 109 -3.39 11.27 11.19
CA GLN A 109 -4.34 12.30 11.61
C GLN A 109 -5.75 11.89 11.15
N GLU A 110 -6.78 12.44 11.77
CA GLU A 110 -8.15 12.28 11.25
C GLU A 110 -8.41 13.25 10.08
N GLN A 111 -7.71 14.38 10.05
CA GLN A 111 -7.86 15.42 9.03
C GLN A 111 -6.50 16.04 8.70
N LEU A 112 -6.37 16.54 7.46
CA LEU A 112 -5.19 17.26 7.00
C LEU A 112 -5.49 18.77 6.90
N PRO A 113 -4.95 19.59 7.81
CA PRO A 113 -4.92 21.04 7.64
C PRO A 113 -4.25 21.44 6.31
N ASP A 114 -4.64 22.59 5.74
CA ASP A 114 -4.15 23.08 4.44
C ASP A 114 -2.63 23.06 4.29
N ALA A 115 -1.89 23.39 5.35
CA ALA A 115 -0.44 23.36 5.35
C ALA A 115 0.12 21.95 5.14
N LEU A 116 -0.49 20.94 5.77
CA LEU A 116 -0.12 19.52 5.60
C LEU A 116 -0.63 18.98 4.27
N LEU A 117 -1.80 19.39 3.80
CA LEU A 117 -2.29 19.03 2.47
C LEU A 117 -1.32 19.49 1.36
N ALA A 118 -0.81 20.72 1.46
CA ALA A 118 0.21 21.22 0.54
C ALA A 118 1.53 20.44 0.63
N GLN A 119 1.91 19.94 1.82
CA GLN A 119 3.05 19.04 1.98
C GLN A 119 2.78 17.68 1.33
N ALA A 120 1.57 17.13 1.50
CA ALA A 120 1.16 15.84 0.93
C ALA A 120 1.22 15.89 -0.61
N ALA A 121 0.68 16.95 -1.21
CA ALA A 121 0.74 17.16 -2.66
C ALA A 121 2.18 17.25 -3.19
N ARG A 122 3.07 17.95 -2.47
CA ARG A 122 4.50 18.00 -2.82
C ARG A 122 5.18 16.63 -2.69
N LEU A 123 4.84 15.89 -1.65
CA LEU A 123 5.36 14.55 -1.44
C LEU A 123 4.89 13.58 -2.52
N LEU A 124 3.61 13.62 -2.89
CA LEU A 124 3.03 12.83 -3.97
C LEU A 124 3.75 13.07 -5.31
N ALA A 125 3.95 14.34 -5.68
CA ALA A 125 4.71 14.69 -6.88
C ALA A 125 6.16 14.16 -6.82
N ARG A 126 6.83 14.27 -5.66
CA ARG A 126 8.17 13.70 -5.47
C ARG A 126 8.18 12.17 -5.59
N MET A 127 7.15 11.48 -5.10
CA MET A 127 7.01 10.04 -5.23
C MET A 127 6.90 9.62 -6.69
N HIS A 128 6.03 10.26 -7.46
CA HIS A 128 5.87 10.01 -8.90
C HIS A 128 7.18 10.18 -9.66
N LEU A 129 7.89 11.29 -9.41
CA LEU A 129 9.19 11.55 -10.05
C LEU A 129 10.28 10.57 -9.61
N ALA A 130 10.30 10.19 -8.33
CA ALA A 130 11.25 9.20 -7.81
C ALA A 130 10.98 7.79 -8.35
N ALA A 131 9.72 7.46 -8.67
CA ALA A 131 9.32 6.16 -9.21
C ALA A 131 9.36 6.09 -10.75
N ALA A 132 9.68 7.19 -11.44
CA ALA A 132 9.59 7.27 -12.90
C ALA A 132 10.46 6.22 -13.64
N ASP A 133 11.58 5.80 -13.04
CA ASP A 133 12.50 4.78 -13.56
C ASP A 133 12.35 3.40 -12.89
N PHE A 134 11.28 3.18 -12.12
CA PHE A 134 11.03 1.90 -11.48
C PHE A 134 10.72 0.82 -12.54
N PRO A 135 11.47 -0.31 -12.58
CA PRO A 135 11.45 -1.21 -13.72
C PRO A 135 10.27 -2.18 -13.74
N ARG A 136 9.55 -2.35 -12.64
CA ARG A 136 8.42 -3.28 -12.57
C ARG A 136 7.14 -2.59 -13.02
N HIS A 137 6.27 -3.41 -13.61
CA HIS A 137 4.95 -2.99 -14.03
C HIS A 137 3.90 -3.86 -13.37
N ARG A 138 2.87 -3.23 -12.80
CA ARG A 138 1.68 -3.89 -12.26
C ARG A 138 0.43 -3.19 -12.82
N PRO A 139 -0.50 -3.89 -13.48
CA PRO A 139 -1.72 -3.28 -13.97
C PRO A 139 -2.62 -2.84 -12.81
N SER A 140 -3.55 -1.93 -13.07
CA SER A 140 -4.53 -1.52 -12.06
C SER A 140 -5.39 -2.71 -11.60
N PRO A 141 -5.47 -2.97 -10.28
CA PRO A 141 -6.31 -4.04 -9.74
C PRO A 141 -7.81 -3.74 -9.90
N THR A 142 -8.17 -2.47 -10.11
CA THR A 142 -9.55 -1.96 -10.22
C THR A 142 -9.79 -1.18 -11.52
N GLY A 143 -9.04 -1.52 -12.57
CA GLY A 143 -9.26 -0.96 -13.91
C GLY A 143 -10.58 -1.39 -14.55
N LEU A 144 -10.82 -0.95 -15.79
CA LEU A 144 -12.10 -1.16 -16.51
C LEU A 144 -12.61 -2.62 -16.54
N VAL A 145 -11.70 -3.59 -16.66
CA VAL A 145 -12.07 -5.02 -16.64
C VAL A 145 -12.68 -5.41 -15.29
N TRP A 146 -12.05 -4.98 -14.20
CA TRP A 146 -12.58 -5.20 -12.86
C TRP A 146 -13.93 -4.47 -12.69
N LEU A 147 -13.99 -3.19 -13.07
CA LEU A 147 -15.19 -2.38 -12.95
C LEU A 147 -16.38 -3.01 -13.69
N ALA A 148 -16.16 -3.52 -14.91
CA ALA A 148 -17.18 -4.21 -15.69
C ALA A 148 -17.69 -5.49 -15.03
N CYS A 149 -16.79 -6.29 -14.46
CA CYS A 149 -17.16 -7.49 -13.70
C CYS A 149 -17.95 -7.13 -12.43
N THR A 150 -17.47 -6.16 -11.66
CA THR A 150 -18.09 -5.72 -10.41
C THR A 150 -19.47 -5.12 -10.65
N ILE A 151 -19.64 -4.23 -11.63
CA ILE A 151 -20.95 -3.63 -11.96
C ILE A 151 -21.94 -4.73 -12.32
N ARG A 152 -21.54 -5.68 -13.18
CA ARG A 152 -22.40 -6.83 -13.54
C ARG A 152 -22.80 -7.66 -12.33
N GLU A 153 -21.88 -7.90 -11.40
CA GLU A 153 -22.14 -8.68 -10.18
C GLU A 153 -23.10 -7.96 -9.24
N ILE A 154 -22.91 -6.66 -9.00
CA ILE A 154 -23.69 -5.90 -8.02
C ILE A 154 -25.01 -5.36 -8.58
N ALA A 155 -25.17 -5.25 -9.90
CA ALA A 155 -26.33 -4.64 -10.54
C ALA A 155 -27.69 -5.15 -10.00
N PRO A 156 -27.92 -6.46 -9.81
CA PRO A 156 -29.19 -6.94 -9.26
C PRO A 156 -29.45 -6.44 -7.82
N ALA A 157 -28.42 -6.41 -6.99
CA ALA A 157 -28.51 -5.92 -5.61
C ALA A 157 -28.71 -4.39 -5.58
N VAL A 158 -28.07 -3.68 -6.51
CA VAL A 158 -28.23 -2.24 -6.67
C VAL A 158 -29.65 -1.89 -7.09
N ALA A 159 -30.18 -2.56 -8.12
CA ALA A 159 -31.54 -2.38 -8.62
C ALA A 159 -32.58 -2.66 -7.51
N ALA A 160 -32.39 -3.75 -6.76
CA ALA A 160 -33.30 -4.11 -5.67
C ALA A 160 -33.33 -3.08 -4.52
N ARG A 161 -32.19 -2.44 -4.22
CA ARG A 161 -32.07 -1.53 -3.07
C ARG A 161 -32.31 -0.06 -3.42
N TRP A 162 -31.88 0.38 -4.60
CA TRP A 162 -31.89 1.79 -5.02
C TRP A 162 -32.66 2.03 -6.33
N GLY A 163 -33.23 0.99 -6.95
CA GLY A 163 -34.03 1.06 -8.17
C GLY A 163 -33.22 0.82 -9.44
N GLU A 164 -33.92 0.43 -10.52
CA GLU A 164 -33.33 0.14 -11.84
C GLU A 164 -32.49 1.31 -12.39
N GLU A 165 -32.89 2.54 -12.09
CA GLU A 165 -32.18 3.74 -12.51
C GLU A 165 -30.76 3.82 -11.93
N ALA A 166 -30.55 3.36 -10.70
CA ALA A 166 -29.23 3.35 -10.08
C ALA A 166 -28.31 2.30 -10.72
N ALA A 167 -28.86 1.13 -11.10
CA ALA A 167 -28.10 0.13 -11.84
C ALA A 167 -27.76 0.62 -13.25
N ARG A 168 -28.72 1.24 -13.94
CA ARG A 168 -28.51 1.86 -15.27
C ARG A 168 -27.43 2.94 -15.23
N LEU A 169 -27.40 3.78 -14.21
CA LEU A 169 -26.36 4.81 -14.05
C LEU A 169 -24.94 4.21 -14.03
N LEU A 170 -24.74 3.09 -13.32
CA LEU A 170 -23.44 2.42 -13.27
C LEU A 170 -23.04 1.86 -14.65
N GLU A 171 -23.99 1.25 -15.36
CA GLU A 171 -23.75 0.70 -16.70
C GLU A 171 -23.42 1.81 -17.72
N GLU A 172 -24.13 2.94 -17.66
CA GLU A 172 -23.89 4.10 -18.52
C GLU A 172 -22.53 4.74 -18.25
N GLU A 173 -22.15 4.89 -16.98
CA GLU A 173 -20.83 5.42 -16.60
C GLU A 173 -19.70 4.49 -17.08
N LEU A 174 -19.85 3.17 -16.92
CA LEU A 174 -18.89 2.20 -17.43
C LEU A 174 -18.75 2.28 -18.95
N ALA A 175 -19.86 2.41 -19.68
CA ALA A 175 -19.84 2.56 -21.13
C ALA A 175 -19.08 3.83 -21.53
N TRP A 176 -19.40 4.96 -20.91
CA TRP A 176 -18.73 6.24 -21.16
C TRP A 176 -17.22 6.19 -20.86
N GLN A 177 -16.81 5.61 -19.72
CA GLN A 177 -15.40 5.45 -19.39
C GLN A 177 -14.68 4.50 -20.33
N SER A 178 -15.33 3.42 -20.77
CA SER A 178 -14.74 2.47 -21.72
C SER A 178 -14.47 3.11 -23.08
N GLU A 179 -15.36 3.98 -23.54
CA GLU A 179 -15.18 4.76 -24.77
C GLU A 179 -14.09 5.83 -24.59
N THR A 180 -14.11 6.58 -23.49
CA THR A 180 -13.20 7.71 -23.25
C THR A 180 -11.77 7.28 -22.88
N ALA A 181 -11.59 6.17 -22.17
CA ALA A 181 -10.26 5.67 -21.79
C ALA A 181 -9.42 5.26 -23.00
N LEU A 182 -10.05 4.84 -24.10
CA LEU A 182 -9.39 4.55 -25.37
C LEU A 182 -8.79 5.81 -26.02
N GLU A 183 -9.30 6.99 -25.68
CA GLU A 183 -8.91 8.27 -26.29
C GLU A 183 -7.76 8.96 -25.54
N ARG A 184 -7.51 8.64 -24.26
CA ARG A 184 -6.50 9.34 -23.42
C ARG A 184 -5.30 8.46 -23.10
N THR A 185 -4.32 8.47 -24.00
CA THR A 185 -3.07 7.69 -23.90
C THR A 185 -1.82 8.54 -23.63
N ASP A 186 -1.96 9.87 -23.53
CA ASP A 186 -0.86 10.83 -23.49
C ASP A 186 -0.55 11.40 -22.09
N LEU A 187 -1.23 10.90 -21.05
CA LEU A 187 -0.99 11.36 -19.68
C LEU A 187 0.33 10.81 -19.12
N PRO A 188 1.10 11.63 -18.35
CA PRO A 188 2.21 11.14 -17.56
C PRO A 188 1.77 9.99 -16.66
N SER A 189 2.50 8.89 -16.74
CA SER A 189 2.14 7.63 -16.07
C SER A 189 3.37 6.95 -15.51
N GLY A 190 3.13 6.07 -14.55
CA GLY A 190 4.15 5.34 -13.82
C GLY A 190 3.55 4.72 -12.57
N PRO A 191 4.39 4.25 -11.64
CA PRO A 191 3.89 3.79 -10.34
C PRO A 191 3.18 4.91 -9.59
N ILE A 192 2.00 4.58 -9.08
CA ILE A 192 1.20 5.41 -8.18
C ILE A 192 1.05 4.72 -6.82
N HIS A 193 0.67 5.45 -5.78
CA HIS A 193 0.32 4.85 -4.48
C HIS A 193 -0.99 4.07 -4.58
N GLY A 194 -1.99 4.64 -5.26
CA GLY A 194 -3.30 4.05 -5.50
C GLY A 194 -4.25 4.06 -4.30
N ASP A 195 -3.85 4.66 -3.18
CA ASP A 195 -4.62 4.65 -1.92
C ASP A 195 -4.13 5.73 -0.93
N LEU A 196 -3.72 6.92 -1.41
CA LEU A 196 -3.06 7.91 -0.55
C LEU A 196 -4.07 8.75 0.25
N PHE A 197 -4.78 8.11 1.17
CA PHE A 197 -5.68 8.76 2.11
C PHE A 197 -4.93 9.30 3.34
N VAL A 198 -5.62 10.08 4.17
CA VAL A 198 -5.06 10.74 5.37
C VAL A 198 -4.49 9.75 6.40
N ASP A 199 -5.07 8.56 6.49
CA ASP A 199 -4.64 7.47 7.35
C ASP A 199 -3.39 6.73 6.84
N ASN A 200 -2.98 6.98 5.59
CA ASN A 200 -1.72 6.51 5.02
C ASN A 200 -0.59 7.56 5.09
N LEU A 201 -0.85 8.71 5.72
CA LEU A 201 0.14 9.76 5.97
C LEU A 201 0.49 9.83 7.46
N LEU A 202 1.78 9.83 7.75
CA LEU A 202 2.30 10.04 9.11
C LEU A 202 2.75 11.48 9.28
N VAL A 203 2.39 12.08 10.40
CA VAL A 203 2.76 13.44 10.78
C VAL A 203 3.58 13.41 12.06
N CYS A 204 4.71 14.11 12.05
CA CYS A 204 5.58 14.29 13.21
C CYS A 204 6.01 15.76 13.27
N GLU A 205 5.89 16.39 14.44
CA GLU A 205 6.32 17.78 14.68
C GLU A 205 5.73 18.81 13.69
N GLY A 206 4.52 18.56 13.16
CA GLY A 206 3.84 19.45 12.22
C GLY A 206 4.25 19.28 10.76
N GLU A 207 5.03 18.25 10.44
CA GLU A 207 5.45 17.92 9.08
C GLU A 207 5.06 16.48 8.70
N ILE A 208 4.86 16.23 7.41
CA ILE A 208 4.68 14.86 6.92
C ILE A 208 6.01 14.12 7.02
N SER A 209 6.02 13.11 7.88
CA SER A 209 7.18 12.31 8.22
C SER A 209 7.17 10.92 7.58
N GLY A 210 6.06 10.51 6.97
CA GLY A 210 5.93 9.19 6.36
C GLY A 210 4.72 9.02 5.46
N VAL A 211 4.85 8.11 4.49
CA VAL A 211 3.75 7.54 3.70
C VAL A 211 3.81 6.03 3.86
N ILE A 212 2.71 5.39 4.19
CA ILE A 212 2.64 3.94 4.46
C ILE A 212 1.59 3.28 3.56
N ASP A 213 1.55 1.95 3.60
CA ASP A 213 0.56 1.12 2.89
C ASP A 213 0.59 1.18 1.35
N PHE A 214 1.69 0.71 0.77
CA PHE A 214 1.88 0.63 -0.68
C PHE A 214 1.23 -0.60 -1.33
N TYR A 215 0.36 -1.35 -0.64
CA TYR A 215 -0.15 -2.63 -1.14
C TYR A 215 -1.26 -2.50 -2.19
N TYR A 216 -1.69 -1.26 -2.48
CA TYR A 216 -2.53 -0.95 -3.63
C TYR A 216 -1.75 -0.37 -4.83
N ALA A 217 -0.45 -0.15 -4.68
CA ALA A 217 0.36 0.52 -5.69
C ALA A 217 0.34 -0.24 -7.03
N HIS A 218 0.24 0.51 -8.11
CA HIS A 218 0.20 -0.03 -9.47
C HIS A 218 0.62 1.05 -10.48
N ASN A 219 0.74 0.67 -11.74
CA ASN A 219 1.03 1.60 -12.82
C ASN A 219 -0.29 2.19 -13.36
N ALA A 220 -0.39 3.52 -13.33
CA ALA A 220 -1.51 4.28 -13.87
C ALA A 220 -1.06 5.69 -14.27
N ALA A 221 -1.97 6.49 -14.81
CA ALA A 221 -1.76 7.93 -14.93
C ALA A 221 -1.61 8.53 -13.53
N TRP A 222 -0.60 9.37 -13.32
CA TRP A 222 -0.33 10.01 -12.01
C TRP A 222 -1.51 10.86 -11.50
N LEU A 223 -2.35 11.33 -12.43
CA LEU A 223 -3.59 12.05 -12.10
C LEU A 223 -4.55 11.22 -11.23
N LEU A 224 -4.56 9.89 -11.36
CA LEU A 224 -5.41 9.03 -10.53
C LEU A 224 -5.09 9.17 -9.04
N ASP A 225 -3.81 9.26 -8.72
CA ASP A 225 -3.32 9.44 -7.35
C ASP A 225 -3.70 10.79 -6.73
N LEU A 226 -3.99 11.80 -7.57
CA LEU A 226 -4.47 13.11 -7.12
C LEU A 226 -5.99 13.13 -6.93
N ALA A 227 -6.71 12.24 -7.63
CA ALA A 227 -8.16 12.14 -7.54
C ALA A 227 -8.63 11.34 -6.32
N ILE A 228 -7.75 10.49 -5.79
CA ILE A 228 -7.87 9.80 -4.51
C ILE A 228 -7.63 10.81 -3.39
#